data_AF-A0A0G0KRC3-F1
#
_entry.id   AF-A0A0G0KRC3-F1
#
_cell.length_a   1.000
_cell.length_b   1.000
_cell.length_c   1.000
_cell.angle_alpha   90.00
_cell.angle_beta   90.00
_cell.angle_gamma   90.00
#
_symmetry.space_group_name_H-M   'P 1'
#
loop_
_entity.id
_entity.type
_entity.pdbx_description
1 polymer ?
#
loop_
_entity_poly.entity_id
_entity_poly.type
_entity_poly.pdbx_seq_one_letter_code
_entity_poly.pdbx_strand_id
1 'polypeptide(L)'
;MKKTQVMVNGLPGKMATMVVKALAHDKDQRYEIIPLSFTGPEIIESYTVLLLNNKGVQFDFIKPSDRLERRHEISHKWPGVIMVDFTLPDATNENCDFYCQNGWPFVMGTTGGNRDLLTETIIESAISAVISPNMSIPIVTMMSMIEYAATTFPDALKGFRLCIDESHQAGKKDKSGTAHKIGENLKLLGVDYQGIDSINDIRDTVRQILMGVPKADLGGHAY
;
A
#
# COMPACT_ATOMS: atom_id res chain seq x y z
N MET A 1 -11.12 -9.52 24.14
CA MET A 1 -10.27 -10.16 23.10
C MET A 1 -8.84 -9.69 23.28
N LYS A 2 -7.85 -10.57 23.03
CA LYS A 2 -6.44 -10.16 22.93
C LYS A 2 -6.30 -9.24 21.72
N LYS A 3 -5.67 -8.07 21.86
CA LYS A 3 -5.43 -7.16 20.75
C LYS A 3 -4.41 -7.75 19.79
N THR A 4 -4.60 -7.52 18.50
CA THR A 4 -3.62 -7.87 17.47
C THR A 4 -2.46 -6.89 17.54
N GLN A 5 -1.24 -7.40 17.68
CA GLN A 5 -0.05 -6.59 17.81
C GLN A 5 0.44 -6.23 16.40
N VAL A 6 0.58 -4.94 16.12
CA VAL A 6 0.93 -4.45 14.78
C VAL A 6 2.10 -3.49 14.86
N MET A 7 3.13 -3.76 14.08
CA MET A 7 4.27 -2.87 13.88
C MET A 7 4.23 -2.34 12.45
N VAL A 8 4.08 -1.02 12.30
CA VAL A 8 4.01 -0.37 10.99
C VAL A 8 5.40 0.13 10.62
N ASN A 9 5.93 -0.37 9.51
CA ASN A 9 7.27 -0.10 9.01
C ASN A 9 7.22 0.89 7.83
N GLY A 10 8.24 1.74 7.75
CA GLY A 10 8.33 2.82 6.78
C GLY A 10 7.95 4.21 7.33
N LEU A 11 7.82 4.38 8.65
CA LEU A 11 7.81 5.73 9.24
C LEU A 11 9.15 6.43 8.99
N PRO A 12 9.18 7.77 8.83
CA PRO A 12 8.07 8.72 8.90
C PRO A 12 7.27 8.88 7.59
N GLY A 13 7.32 7.90 6.68
CA GLY A 13 6.62 7.90 5.41
C GLY A 13 5.12 8.20 5.53
N LYS A 14 4.58 8.90 4.53
CA LYS A 14 3.19 9.38 4.52
C LYS A 14 2.18 8.24 4.66
N MET A 15 2.37 7.14 3.91
CA MET A 15 1.44 6.02 3.96
C MET A 15 1.52 5.24 5.27
N ALA A 16 2.73 4.92 5.75
CA ALA A 16 2.91 4.32 7.07
C ALA A 16 2.24 5.16 8.17
N THR A 17 2.40 6.49 8.12
CA THR A 17 1.74 7.42 9.05
C THR A 17 0.22 7.36 8.98
N MET A 18 -0.36 7.30 7.77
CA MET A 18 -1.80 7.17 7.58
C MET A 18 -2.33 5.84 8.14
N VAL A 19 -1.59 4.75 7.92
CA VAL A 19 -1.95 3.43 8.45
C VAL A 19 -1.94 3.41 9.97
N VAL A 20 -0.89 3.96 10.61
CA VAL A 20 -0.84 4.09 12.07
C VAL A 20 -2.05 4.87 12.60
N LYS A 21 -2.39 6.00 11.97
CA LYS A 21 -3.57 6.80 12.34
C LYS A 21 -4.87 6.03 12.14
N ALA A 22 -5.02 5.28 11.06
CA ALA A 22 -6.20 4.47 10.79
C ALA A 22 -6.38 3.36 11.84
N LEU A 23 -5.29 2.65 12.18
CA LEU A 23 -5.28 1.65 13.25
C LEU A 23 -5.64 2.26 14.62
N ALA A 24 -5.15 3.46 14.91
CA ALA A 24 -5.43 4.16 16.17
C ALA A 24 -6.89 4.63 16.30
N HIS A 25 -7.55 4.90 15.18
CA HIS A 25 -8.96 5.29 15.10
C HIS A 25 -9.92 4.08 14.94
N ASP A 26 -9.41 2.84 15.02
CA ASP A 26 -10.25 1.64 15.01
C ASP A 26 -11.25 1.68 16.17
N LYS A 27 -12.55 1.77 15.85
CA LYS A 27 -13.63 1.91 16.84
C LYS A 27 -13.68 0.73 17.81
N ASP A 28 -13.34 -0.46 17.32
CA ASP A 28 -13.35 -1.71 18.08
C ASP A 28 -12.06 -1.90 18.91
N GLN A 29 -11.09 -0.98 18.79
CA GLN A 29 -9.80 -1.01 19.47
C GLN A 29 -9.07 -2.36 19.37
N ARG A 30 -9.15 -3.00 18.20
CA ARG A 30 -8.64 -4.36 17.96
C ARG A 30 -7.13 -4.45 17.96
N TYR A 31 -6.43 -3.32 17.81
CA TYR A 31 -5.00 -3.28 17.59
C TYR A 31 -4.22 -2.72 18.78
N GLU A 32 -3.10 -3.37 19.09
CA GLU A 32 -2.01 -2.83 19.89
C GLU A 32 -0.93 -2.36 18.91
N ILE A 33 -0.75 -1.04 18.81
CA ILE A 33 0.25 -0.46 17.91
C ILE A 33 1.59 -0.45 18.63
N ILE A 34 2.57 -1.14 18.05
CA ILE A 34 3.93 -1.21 18.57
C ILE A 34 4.64 0.13 18.28
N PRO A 35 5.23 0.79 19.28
CA PRO A 35 5.87 2.11 19.13
C PRO A 35 7.28 2.01 18.52
N LEU A 36 7.46 1.14 17.54
CA LEU A 36 8.70 0.92 16.81
C LEU A 36 8.40 0.94 15.31
N SER A 37 9.35 1.36 14.49
CA SER A 37 9.25 1.23 13.03
C SER A 37 10.62 0.94 12.44
N PHE A 38 10.69 -0.02 11.52
CA PHE A 38 11.82 -0.11 10.61
C PHE A 38 11.82 1.09 9.65
N THR A 39 13.00 1.64 9.39
CA THR A 39 13.18 2.82 8.53
C THR A 39 14.20 2.54 7.42
N GLY A 40 14.27 3.45 6.44
CA GLY A 40 15.33 3.47 5.44
C GLY A 40 16.66 3.97 6.02
N PRO A 41 17.80 3.60 5.41
CA PRO A 41 19.13 4.02 5.86
C PRO A 41 19.34 5.54 5.81
N GLU A 42 18.58 6.25 4.97
CA GLU A 42 18.62 7.70 4.79
C GLU A 42 17.98 8.49 5.93
N ILE A 43 17.17 7.84 6.78
CA ILE A 43 16.52 8.50 7.90
C ILE A 43 17.55 8.78 9.01
N ILE A 44 17.74 10.07 9.30
CA ILE A 44 18.74 10.53 10.28
C ILE A 44 18.16 10.48 11.69
N GLU A 45 16.89 10.86 11.82
CA GLU A 45 16.15 10.89 13.06
C GLU A 45 16.13 9.51 13.74
N SER A 46 16.08 9.50 15.07
CA SER A 46 15.94 8.28 15.86
C SER A 46 14.50 7.96 16.25
N TYR A 47 13.57 8.90 16.07
CA TYR A 47 12.16 8.73 16.39
C TYR A 47 11.29 9.73 15.63
N THR A 48 9.98 9.49 15.66
CA THR A 48 8.96 10.50 15.33
C THR A 48 7.85 10.50 16.39
N VAL A 49 7.10 11.60 16.49
CA VAL A 49 5.94 11.71 17.39
C VAL A 49 4.70 11.89 16.55
N LEU A 50 3.75 10.97 16.69
CA LEU A 50 2.46 11.02 16.02
C LEU A 50 1.36 11.37 17.02
N LEU A 51 0.47 12.28 16.64
CA LEU A 51 -0.72 12.59 17.42
C LEU A 51 -1.81 11.53 17.16
N LEU A 52 -2.04 10.66 18.14
CA LEU A 52 -3.03 9.57 18.09
C LEU A 52 -4.05 9.78 19.20
N ASN A 53 -5.34 9.88 18.87
CA ASN A 53 -6.42 10.11 19.84
C ASN A 53 -6.12 11.27 20.83
N ASN A 54 -5.65 12.40 20.30
CA ASN A 54 -5.23 13.60 21.05
C ASN A 54 -4.04 13.39 22.01
N LYS A 55 -3.25 12.33 21.85
CA LYS A 55 -2.03 12.07 22.62
C LYS A 55 -0.82 11.95 21.69
N GLY A 56 0.29 12.57 22.08
CA GLY A 56 1.57 12.36 21.38
C GLY A 56 2.11 10.98 21.72
N VAL A 57 2.32 10.14 20.71
CA VAL A 57 2.93 8.81 20.84
C VAL A 57 4.24 8.83 20.07
N GLN A 58 5.32 8.52 20.77
CA GLN A 58 6.65 8.38 20.18
C GLN A 58 6.79 7.01 19.51
N PHE A 59 7.37 7.00 18.32
CA PHE A 59 7.75 5.80 17.58
C PHE A 59 9.27 5.84 17.38
N ASP A 60 9.97 4.87 17.95
CA ASP A 60 11.42 4.78 17.80
C ASP A 60 11.78 4.07 16.48
N PHE A 61 12.81 4.59 15.83
CA PHE A 61 13.28 4.12 14.54
C PHE A 61 14.38 3.08 14.68
N ILE A 62 14.23 2.00 13.92
CA ILE A 62 15.21 0.92 13.85
C ILE A 62 15.76 0.90 12.43
N LYS A 63 17.03 1.30 12.29
CA LYS A 63 17.73 1.34 11.01
C LYS A 63 18.07 -0.08 10.54
N PRO A 64 18.29 -0.30 9.23
CA PRO A 64 18.67 -1.61 8.69
C PRO A 64 19.83 -2.28 9.46
N SER A 65 20.85 -1.50 9.84
CA SER A 65 22.00 -1.96 10.62
C SER A 65 21.64 -2.59 11.97
N ASP A 66 20.54 -2.14 12.57
CA ASP A 66 20.20 -2.46 13.96
C ASP A 66 19.10 -3.53 14.05
N ARG A 67 18.42 -3.83 12.93
CA ARG A 67 17.24 -4.73 12.92
C ARG A 67 17.56 -6.12 13.46
N LEU A 68 18.75 -6.64 13.14
CA LEU A 68 19.21 -7.94 13.62
C LEU A 68 19.30 -7.98 15.15
N GLU A 69 19.82 -6.94 15.80
CA GLU A 69 19.97 -6.91 17.26
C GLU A 69 18.61 -6.75 17.95
N ARG A 70 17.71 -5.97 17.34
CA ARG A 70 16.39 -5.65 17.90
C ARG A 70 15.35 -6.77 17.74
N ARG A 71 15.58 -7.75 16.86
CA ARG A 71 14.60 -8.81 16.55
C ARG A 71 14.15 -9.62 17.77
N HIS A 72 15.09 -9.95 18.66
CA HIS A 72 14.81 -10.75 19.86
C HIS A 72 13.92 -9.98 20.84
N GLU A 73 14.17 -8.68 21.02
CA GLU A 73 13.32 -7.82 21.82
C GLU A 73 11.89 -7.76 21.26
N ILE A 74 11.76 -7.58 19.94
CA ILE A 74 10.46 -7.50 19.27
C ILE A 74 9.67 -8.79 19.49
N SER A 75 10.27 -9.95 19.18
CA SER A 75 9.62 -11.25 19.34
C SER A 75 9.30 -11.60 20.80
N HIS A 76 10.14 -11.18 21.75
CA HIS A 76 9.91 -11.43 23.17
C HIS A 76 8.78 -10.57 23.74
N LYS A 77 8.78 -9.28 23.41
CA LYS A 77 7.80 -8.30 23.93
C LYS A 77 6.45 -8.38 23.20
N TRP A 78 6.46 -8.71 21.91
CA TRP A 78 5.28 -8.84 21.06
C TRP A 78 5.29 -10.17 20.29
N PRO A 79 5.03 -11.30 20.96
CA PRO A 79 5.10 -12.62 20.35
C PRO A 79 4.03 -12.87 19.27
N GLY A 80 3.05 -11.99 19.12
CA GLY A 80 2.02 -12.06 18.08
C GLY A 80 2.08 -10.89 17.09
N VAL A 81 3.27 -10.28 16.91
CA VAL A 81 3.44 -9.14 16.00
C VAL A 81 3.11 -9.51 14.56
N ILE A 82 2.35 -8.64 13.90
CA ILE A 82 2.15 -8.62 12.45
C ILE A 82 2.84 -7.36 11.92
N MET A 83 3.73 -7.54 10.95
CA MET A 83 4.40 -6.42 10.28
C MET A 83 3.48 -5.81 9.23
N VAL A 84 3.41 -4.48 9.17
CA VAL A 84 2.73 -3.76 8.09
C VAL A 84 3.74 -2.91 7.35
N ASP A 85 4.02 -3.26 6.09
CA ASP A 85 5.14 -2.71 5.33
C ASP A 85 4.65 -1.69 4.28
N PHE A 86 5.01 -0.43 4.49
CA PHE A 86 4.89 0.68 3.55
C PHE A 86 6.23 1.43 3.48
N THR A 87 7.25 0.73 2.99
CA THR A 87 8.62 1.21 2.86
C THR A 87 8.90 1.71 1.43
N LEU A 88 10.00 1.27 0.81
CA LEU A 88 10.44 1.67 -0.51
C LEU A 88 10.65 0.43 -1.39
N PRO A 89 10.49 0.56 -2.74
CA PRO A 89 10.68 -0.55 -3.67
C PRO A 89 11.95 -1.37 -3.44
N ASP A 90 13.08 -0.69 -3.22
CA ASP A 90 14.39 -1.33 -3.07
C ASP A 90 14.52 -2.17 -1.80
N ALA A 91 13.71 -1.90 -0.77
CA ALA A 91 13.72 -2.64 0.49
C ALA A 91 12.74 -3.84 0.49
N THR A 92 11.91 -3.98 -0.55
CA THR A 92 10.78 -4.92 -0.59
C THR A 92 11.22 -6.37 -0.35
N ASN A 93 12.20 -6.86 -1.11
CA ASN A 93 12.66 -8.25 -1.03
C ASN A 93 13.44 -8.51 0.26
N GLU A 94 14.31 -7.59 0.67
CA GLU A 94 15.10 -7.71 1.91
C GLU A 94 14.18 -7.75 3.15
N ASN A 95 13.18 -6.87 3.21
CA ASN A 95 12.22 -6.86 4.31
C ASN A 95 11.42 -8.17 4.35
N CYS A 96 10.98 -8.68 3.20
CA CYS A 96 10.26 -9.95 3.12
C CYS A 96 11.08 -11.11 3.67
N ASP A 97 12.31 -11.28 3.18
CA ASP A 97 13.23 -12.31 3.66
C ASP A 97 13.45 -12.17 5.18
N PHE A 98 13.68 -10.95 5.66
CA PHE A 98 13.83 -10.68 7.08
C PHE A 98 12.59 -11.07 7.91
N TYR A 99 11.38 -10.77 7.43
CA TYR A 99 10.13 -11.17 8.11
C TYR A 99 9.95 -12.69 8.13
N CYS A 100 10.25 -13.36 7.01
CA CYS A 100 10.17 -14.81 6.89
C CYS A 100 11.15 -15.51 7.85
N GLN A 101 12.41 -15.06 7.89
CA GLN A 101 13.44 -15.62 8.78
C GLN A 101 13.10 -15.47 10.27
N ASN A 102 12.36 -14.43 10.64
CA ASN A 102 11.96 -14.18 12.02
C ASN A 102 10.58 -14.76 12.38
N GLY A 103 9.90 -15.41 11.44
CA GLY A 103 8.58 -15.99 11.67
C GLY A 103 7.48 -14.95 11.88
N TRP A 104 7.62 -13.75 11.33
CA TRP A 104 6.64 -12.66 11.49
C TRP A 104 5.68 -12.60 10.31
N PRO A 105 4.37 -12.86 10.51
CA PRO A 105 3.37 -12.60 9.48
C PRO A 105 3.36 -11.12 9.07
N PHE A 106 3.03 -10.84 7.81
CA PHE A 106 3.05 -9.44 7.36
C PHE A 106 1.98 -9.09 6.33
N VAL A 107 1.67 -7.79 6.26
CA VAL A 107 0.86 -7.16 5.21
C VAL A 107 1.73 -6.15 4.50
N MET A 108 1.97 -6.32 3.21
CA MET A 108 2.89 -5.47 2.43
C MET A 108 2.13 -4.72 1.34
N GLY A 109 2.08 -3.39 1.50
CA GLY A 109 1.55 -2.45 0.51
C GLY A 109 2.64 -1.77 -0.32
N THR A 110 3.91 -1.99 0.01
CA THR A 110 5.05 -1.53 -0.77
C THR A 110 5.03 -2.14 -2.17
N THR A 111 5.09 -1.27 -3.18
CA THR A 111 5.14 -1.64 -4.60
C THR A 111 6.59 -1.78 -5.08
N GLY A 112 6.78 -2.39 -6.26
CA GLY A 112 8.10 -2.66 -6.80
C GLY A 112 8.79 -3.87 -6.16
N GLY A 113 10.11 -3.94 -6.28
CA GLY A 113 10.91 -5.12 -5.96
C GLY A 113 10.74 -6.25 -6.99
N ASN A 114 11.47 -7.35 -6.80
CA ASN A 114 11.29 -8.58 -7.56
C ASN A 114 10.09 -9.35 -6.99
N ARG A 115 8.96 -9.33 -7.71
CA ARG A 115 7.67 -9.90 -7.23
C ARG A 115 7.66 -11.43 -7.24
N ASP A 116 8.41 -12.04 -8.16
CA ASP A 116 8.51 -13.49 -8.25
C ASP A 116 9.31 -14.02 -7.06
N LEU A 117 10.50 -13.43 -6.82
CA LEU A 117 11.32 -13.75 -5.65
C LEU A 117 10.59 -13.52 -4.33
N LEU A 118 9.80 -12.43 -4.24
CA LEU A 118 8.96 -12.15 -3.07
C LEU A 118 7.98 -13.29 -2.81
N THR A 119 7.32 -13.77 -3.87
CA THR A 119 6.34 -14.86 -3.79
C THR A 119 6.99 -16.19 -3.42
N GLU A 120 8.11 -16.53 -4.05
CA GLU A 120 8.90 -17.74 -3.75
C GLU A 120 9.33 -17.76 -2.28
N THR A 121 9.91 -16.66 -1.79
CA THR A 121 10.40 -16.54 -0.40
C THR A 121 9.30 -16.81 0.63
N ILE A 122 8.07 -16.34 0.35
CA ILE A 122 6.92 -16.53 1.25
C ILE A 122 6.39 -17.96 1.18
N ILE A 123 6.29 -18.54 -0.02
CA ILE A 123 5.84 -19.93 -0.21
C ILE A 123 6.78 -20.91 0.50
N GLU A 124 8.08 -20.63 0.50
CA GLU A 124 9.09 -21.45 1.20
C GLU A 124 9.11 -21.23 2.72
N SER A 125 8.47 -20.16 3.21
CA SER A 125 8.40 -19.83 4.62
C SER A 125 7.22 -20.50 5.33
N ALA A 126 7.26 -20.52 6.67
CA ALA A 126 6.15 -21.00 7.50
C ALA A 126 5.16 -19.88 7.90
N ILE A 127 5.28 -18.68 7.33
CA ILE A 127 4.47 -17.51 7.73
C ILE A 127 3.30 -17.26 6.81
N SER A 128 2.35 -16.46 7.28
CA SER A 128 1.27 -15.91 6.45
C SER A 128 1.61 -14.49 6.01
N ALA A 129 1.35 -14.19 4.74
CA ALA A 129 1.51 -12.85 4.21
C ALA A 129 0.31 -12.42 3.36
N VAL A 130 -0.03 -11.13 3.44
CA VAL A 130 -0.95 -10.48 2.50
C VAL A 130 -0.15 -9.46 1.71
N ILE A 131 -0.14 -9.60 0.39
CA ILE A 131 0.54 -8.66 -0.48
C ILE A 131 -0.44 -8.15 -1.51
N SER A 132 -0.54 -6.84 -1.63
CA SER A 132 -1.29 -6.22 -2.70
C SER A 132 -0.63 -4.92 -3.15
N PRO A 133 -0.43 -4.72 -4.47
CA PRO A 133 0.03 -3.43 -4.98
C PRO A 133 -1.03 -2.33 -4.85
N ASN A 134 -2.30 -2.69 -4.57
CA ASN A 134 -3.37 -1.76 -4.27
C ASN A 134 -4.16 -2.23 -3.04
N MET A 135 -4.10 -1.45 -1.95
CA MET A 135 -4.77 -1.77 -0.69
C MET A 135 -6.20 -1.23 -0.61
N SER A 136 -6.71 -0.60 -1.67
CA SER A 136 -8.08 -0.10 -1.74
C SER A 136 -9.03 -1.24 -2.10
N ILE A 137 -9.70 -1.79 -1.09
CA ILE A 137 -10.68 -2.87 -1.23
C ILE A 137 -11.73 -2.58 -2.31
N PRO A 138 -12.34 -1.37 -2.38
CA PRO A 138 -13.32 -1.08 -3.44
C PRO A 138 -12.74 -1.15 -4.86
N ILE A 139 -11.51 -0.66 -5.05
CA ILE A 139 -10.85 -0.67 -6.37
C ILE A 139 -10.52 -2.11 -6.80
N VAL A 140 -9.93 -2.89 -5.89
CA VAL A 140 -9.61 -4.30 -6.16
C VAL A 140 -10.89 -5.09 -6.44
N THR A 141 -11.97 -4.84 -5.68
CA THR A 141 -13.28 -5.48 -5.90
C THR A 141 -13.83 -5.16 -7.29
N MET A 142 -13.79 -3.89 -7.71
CA MET A 142 -14.24 -3.47 -9.04
C MET A 142 -13.41 -4.15 -10.15
N MET A 143 -12.09 -4.25 -9.98
CA MET A 143 -11.22 -4.95 -10.93
C MET A 143 -11.62 -6.41 -11.07
N SER A 144 -11.87 -7.11 -9.96
CA SER A 144 -12.32 -8.50 -9.97
C SER A 144 -13.71 -8.67 -10.60
N MET A 145 -14.62 -7.70 -10.44
CA MET A 145 -15.90 -7.71 -11.14
C MET A 145 -15.73 -7.62 -12.66
N ILE A 146 -14.81 -6.77 -13.14
CA ILE A 146 -14.53 -6.63 -14.58
C ILE A 146 -13.93 -7.93 -15.12
N GLU A 147 -12.98 -8.54 -14.42
CA GLU A 147 -12.37 -9.82 -14.81
C GLU A 147 -13.42 -10.95 -14.87
N TYR A 148 -14.29 -11.04 -13.86
CA TYR A 148 -15.40 -11.98 -13.87
C TYR A 148 -16.35 -11.73 -15.07
N ALA A 149 -16.71 -10.48 -15.32
CA ALA A 149 -17.55 -10.13 -16.46
C ALA A 149 -16.90 -10.50 -17.79
N ALA A 150 -15.59 -10.29 -17.94
CA ALA A 150 -14.86 -10.62 -19.16
C ALA A 150 -14.84 -12.12 -19.46
N THR A 151 -14.73 -12.96 -18.42
CA THR A 151 -14.79 -14.42 -18.59
C THR A 151 -16.22 -14.92 -18.87
N THR A 152 -17.22 -14.27 -18.28
CA THR A 152 -18.63 -14.68 -18.41
C THR A 152 -19.26 -14.18 -19.71
N PHE A 153 -18.88 -12.98 -20.17
CA PHE A 153 -19.44 -12.29 -21.33
C PHE A 153 -18.30 -11.81 -22.26
N PRO A 154 -17.64 -12.73 -22.99
CA PRO A 154 -16.55 -12.34 -23.89
C PRO A 154 -17.06 -11.38 -24.96
N ASP A 155 -16.25 -10.38 -25.30
CA ASP A 155 -16.56 -9.34 -26.29
C ASP A 155 -17.82 -8.48 -25.98
N ALA A 156 -18.32 -8.47 -24.74
CA ALA A 156 -19.55 -7.74 -24.37
C ALA A 156 -19.52 -6.24 -24.70
N LEU A 157 -18.34 -5.64 -24.75
CA LEU A 157 -18.14 -4.22 -25.06
C LEU A 157 -17.44 -4.00 -26.42
N LYS A 158 -17.41 -5.02 -27.29
CA LYS A 158 -16.79 -4.92 -28.61
C LYS A 158 -17.46 -3.83 -29.45
N GLY A 159 -16.64 -3.00 -30.08
CA GLY A 159 -17.08 -1.88 -30.92
C GLY A 159 -17.37 -0.59 -30.14
N PHE A 160 -17.28 -0.60 -28.81
CA PHE A 160 -17.34 0.61 -27.99
C PHE A 160 -15.96 1.29 -27.92
N ARG A 161 -15.97 2.61 -27.74
CA ARG A 161 -14.76 3.40 -27.49
C ARG A 161 -14.54 3.55 -25.98
N LEU A 162 -13.31 3.30 -25.54
CA LEU A 162 -12.87 3.53 -24.18
C LEU A 162 -12.21 4.92 -24.05
N CYS A 163 -12.63 5.69 -23.05
CA CYS A 163 -11.99 6.92 -22.60
C CYS A 163 -11.69 6.77 -21.11
N ILE A 164 -10.44 6.99 -20.71
CA ILE A 164 -10.02 6.99 -19.30
C ILE A 164 -9.47 8.37 -18.99
N ASP A 165 -10.17 9.09 -18.13
CA ASP A 165 -9.72 10.35 -17.55
C ASP A 165 -9.31 10.10 -16.10
N GLU A 166 -8.14 10.57 -15.70
CA GLU A 166 -7.64 10.41 -14.34
C GLU A 166 -7.11 11.71 -13.75
N SER A 167 -7.52 11.97 -12.51
CA SER A 167 -7.08 13.09 -11.71
C SER A 167 -6.07 12.68 -10.64
N HIS A 168 -4.97 13.42 -10.57
CA HIS A 168 -3.98 13.33 -9.50
C HIS A 168 -3.38 14.70 -9.18
N GLN A 169 -2.70 14.83 -8.04
CA GLN A 169 -1.99 16.06 -7.69
C GLN A 169 -1.03 16.50 -8.80
N ALA A 170 -0.91 17.82 -9.01
CA ALA A 170 -0.16 18.39 -10.14
C ALA A 170 1.31 17.93 -10.23
N GLY A 171 1.93 17.58 -9.10
CA GLY A 171 3.32 17.10 -9.05
C GLY A 171 3.52 15.64 -9.47
N LYS A 172 2.45 14.86 -9.72
CA LYS A 172 2.56 13.45 -10.14
C LYS A 172 2.97 13.37 -11.60
N LYS A 173 4.19 12.89 -11.83
CA LYS A 173 4.77 12.71 -13.18
C LYS A 173 4.52 11.31 -13.76
N ASP A 174 4.33 10.32 -12.90
CA ASP A 174 4.04 8.95 -13.30
C ASP A 174 2.54 8.78 -13.60
N LYS A 175 2.24 8.03 -14.66
CA LYS A 175 0.88 7.56 -14.98
C LYS A 175 0.44 6.56 -13.92
N SER A 176 -0.85 6.54 -13.60
CA SER A 176 -1.35 5.58 -12.62
C SER A 176 -1.38 4.17 -13.16
N GLY A 177 -0.64 3.30 -12.48
CA GLY A 177 -0.73 1.86 -12.71
C GLY A 177 -2.14 1.32 -12.47
N THR A 178 -2.92 1.94 -11.58
CA THR A 178 -4.32 1.53 -11.33
C THR A 178 -5.19 1.83 -12.55
N ALA A 179 -5.12 3.05 -13.09
CA ALA A 179 -5.88 3.41 -14.29
C ALA A 179 -5.48 2.56 -15.50
N HIS A 180 -4.17 2.28 -15.64
CA HIS A 180 -3.66 1.36 -16.66
C HIS A 180 -4.26 -0.04 -16.52
N LYS A 181 -4.27 -0.58 -15.29
CA LYS A 181 -4.84 -1.91 -15.01
C LYS A 181 -6.35 -1.97 -15.27
N ILE A 182 -7.08 -0.91 -14.96
CA ILE A 182 -8.51 -0.80 -15.32
C ILE A 182 -8.67 -0.88 -16.85
N GLY A 183 -7.84 -0.16 -17.61
CA GLY A 183 -7.85 -0.23 -19.08
C GLY A 183 -7.53 -1.63 -19.61
N GLU A 184 -6.52 -2.30 -19.05
CA GLU A 184 -6.20 -3.70 -19.39
C GLU A 184 -7.36 -4.64 -19.08
N ASN A 185 -8.02 -4.50 -17.93
CA ASN A 185 -9.15 -5.34 -17.55
C ASN A 185 -10.36 -5.09 -18.46
N LEU A 186 -10.64 -3.83 -18.81
CA LEU A 186 -11.71 -3.49 -19.75
C LEU A 186 -11.43 -4.05 -21.15
N LYS A 187 -10.17 -4.09 -21.59
CA LYS A 187 -9.78 -4.73 -22.86
C LYS A 187 -10.21 -6.19 -22.93
N LEU A 188 -10.26 -6.91 -21.80
CA LEU A 188 -10.75 -8.28 -21.73
C LEU A 188 -12.24 -8.41 -22.13
N LEU A 189 -13.03 -7.33 -22.02
CA LEU A 189 -14.42 -7.24 -22.47
C LEU A 189 -14.55 -6.86 -23.97
N GLY A 190 -13.45 -6.75 -24.70
CA GLY A 190 -13.44 -6.50 -26.14
C GLY A 190 -13.38 -5.04 -26.58
N VAL A 191 -13.23 -4.08 -25.65
CA VAL A 191 -12.91 -2.69 -26.04
C VAL A 191 -11.47 -2.57 -26.53
N ASP A 192 -11.25 -1.62 -27.41
CA ASP A 192 -9.90 -1.29 -27.86
C ASP A 192 -9.22 -0.35 -26.85
N TYR A 193 -8.22 -0.88 -26.13
CA TYR A 193 -7.39 -0.12 -25.21
C TYR A 193 -5.98 0.07 -25.78
N GLN A 194 -5.61 1.33 -26.00
CA GLN A 194 -4.38 1.76 -26.67
C GLN A 194 -3.16 1.91 -25.72
N GLY A 195 -3.27 1.38 -24.49
CA GLY A 195 -2.18 1.38 -23.52
C GLY A 195 -2.13 2.63 -22.63
N ILE A 196 -1.10 2.70 -21.77
CA ILE A 196 -1.01 3.69 -20.69
C ILE A 196 -1.01 5.15 -21.18
N ASP A 197 -0.49 5.38 -22.39
CA ASP A 197 -0.41 6.71 -22.99
C ASP A 197 -1.77 7.23 -23.46
N SER A 198 -2.76 6.36 -23.63
CA SER A 198 -4.13 6.76 -23.99
C SER A 198 -4.95 7.27 -22.80
N ILE A 199 -4.37 7.29 -21.59
CA ILE A 199 -5.01 7.82 -20.38
C ILE A 199 -4.84 9.33 -20.35
N ASN A 200 -5.97 10.04 -20.23
CA ASN A 200 -5.99 11.49 -20.13
C ASN A 200 -5.71 11.93 -18.70
N ASP A 201 -4.52 12.49 -18.48
CA ASP A 201 -4.15 13.02 -17.18
C ASP A 201 -4.74 14.42 -16.95
N ILE A 202 -5.52 14.54 -15.88
CA ILE A 202 -6.06 15.80 -15.40
C ILE A 202 -5.20 16.26 -14.23
N ARG A 203 -4.50 17.38 -14.44
CA ARG A 203 -3.59 18.01 -13.45
C ARG A 203 -3.93 19.46 -13.17
N ASP A 204 -4.77 20.09 -14.00
CA ASP A 204 -5.20 21.48 -13.78
C ASP A 204 -6.34 21.56 -12.76
N THR A 205 -6.22 22.51 -11.83
CA THR A 205 -7.14 22.62 -10.70
C THR A 205 -8.59 22.84 -11.12
N VAL A 206 -8.84 23.50 -12.25
CA VAL A 206 -10.20 23.77 -12.72
C VAL A 206 -10.90 22.46 -13.11
N ARG A 207 -10.26 21.63 -13.94
CA ARG A 207 -10.82 20.32 -14.31
C ARG A 207 -10.85 19.35 -13.13
N GLN A 208 -9.89 19.40 -12.23
CA GLN A 208 -9.91 18.60 -10.99
C GLN A 208 -11.17 18.89 -10.16
N ILE A 209 -11.48 20.17 -9.95
CA ILE A 209 -12.70 20.58 -9.23
C ILE A 209 -13.95 20.16 -10.02
N LEU A 210 -13.93 20.29 -11.35
CA LEU A 210 -15.06 19.88 -12.21
C LEU A 210 -15.34 18.37 -12.13
N MET A 211 -14.29 17.55 -11.96
CA MET A 211 -14.41 16.12 -11.71
C MET A 211 -14.97 15.79 -10.30
N GLY A 212 -15.08 16.78 -9.43
CA GLY A 212 -15.59 16.61 -8.06
C GLY A 212 -14.50 16.45 -7.00
N VAL A 213 -13.23 16.69 -7.32
CA VAL A 213 -12.15 16.65 -6.32
C VAL A 213 -12.35 17.78 -5.31
N PRO A 214 -12.49 17.48 -4.00
CA PRO A 214 -12.62 18.51 -2.98
C PRO A 214 -11.37 19.39 -2.94
N LYS A 215 -11.56 20.70 -2.72
CA LYS A 215 -10.43 21.66 -2.67
C LYS A 215 -9.37 21.29 -1.63
N ALA A 216 -9.78 20.67 -0.53
CA ALA A 216 -8.89 20.21 0.53
C ALA A 216 -7.95 19.07 0.09
N ASP A 217 -8.36 18.29 -0.92
CA ASP A 217 -7.68 17.06 -1.33
C ASP A 217 -6.83 17.25 -2.59
N LEU A 218 -6.81 18.43 -3.21
CA LEU A 218 -6.00 18.75 -4.40
C LEU A 218 -4.49 18.50 -4.19
N GLY A 219 -4.03 18.51 -2.94
CA GLY A 219 -2.65 18.21 -2.57
C GLY A 219 -2.32 16.72 -2.52
N GLY A 220 -3.32 15.83 -2.64
CA GLY A 220 -3.16 14.38 -2.58
C GLY A 220 -4.48 13.64 -2.78
N HIS A 221 -4.79 13.33 -4.04
CA HIS A 221 -5.97 12.58 -4.45
C HIS A 221 -5.64 11.60 -5.58
N ALA A 222 -6.54 10.65 -5.82
CA ALA A 222 -6.59 9.79 -7.00
C ALA A 222 -8.07 9.64 -7.38
N TYR A 223 -8.47 10.18 -8.53
CA TYR A 223 -9.88 10.26 -8.94
C TYR A 223 -10.07 9.85 -10.39
#